data_AF-A0A1E4FX56-F1
#
_entry.id   AF-A0A1E4FX56-F1
#
_cell.length_a   1.000
_cell.length_b   1.000
_cell.length_c   1.000
_cell.angle_alpha   90.00
_cell.angle_beta   90.00
_cell.angle_gamma   90.00
#
_symmetry.space_group_name_H-M   'P 1'
#
loop_
_entity.id
_entity.type
_entity.pdbx_description
1 polymer ?
#
loop_
_entity_poly.entity_id
_entity_poly.type
_entity_poly.pdbx_seq_one_letter_code
_entity_poly.pdbx_strand_id
1 'polypeptide(L)'
;MNDKEEKGSAPFGGRTQVHRISEREIAATRVFDAPARLVFEAWADPELFARWWVPKSIGMSLRSCEMDVRTGGTYRLEFGQDADNTWAFYGKYLEVVPPARIVWTNEEEENGAISTVTFVEEGGRTRVTFSEVYPSKEALDDSLGGMDGAPEQFEQLDELLATLGA
;
A
#
# COMPACT_ATOMS: atom_id res chain seq x y z
N MET A 1 -42.48 16.70 1.02
CA MET A 1 -42.70 15.43 0.32
C MET A 1 -41.36 14.73 0.23
N ASN A 2 -41.16 13.74 1.12
CA ASN A 2 -40.12 12.72 0.98
C ASN A 2 -40.59 11.64 -0.01
N ASP A 3 -39.65 10.76 -0.35
CA ASP A 3 -39.77 9.48 -1.08
C ASP A 3 -39.56 9.51 -2.61
N LYS A 4 -38.35 9.16 -3.04
CA LYS A 4 -38.02 7.76 -3.38
C LYS A 4 -36.52 7.57 -3.63
N GLU A 5 -35.99 6.56 -2.95
CA GLU A 5 -35.08 5.50 -3.41
C GLU A 5 -33.99 5.83 -4.44
N GLU A 6 -32.73 5.53 -4.10
CA GLU A 6 -32.00 4.46 -4.80
C GLU A 6 -31.10 3.68 -3.82
N LYS A 7 -31.42 2.39 -3.65
CA LYS A 7 -30.51 1.38 -3.14
C LYS A 7 -29.43 1.14 -4.20
N GLY A 8 -28.24 1.67 -3.98
CA GLY A 8 -27.01 1.09 -4.54
C GLY A 8 -26.42 0.17 -3.48
N SER A 9 -26.38 -1.15 -3.74
CA SER A 9 -25.47 -2.03 -3.02
C SER A 9 -24.07 -1.49 -3.27
N ALA A 10 -23.44 -0.84 -2.28
CA ALA A 10 -22.06 -0.41 -2.43
C ALA A 10 -21.24 -1.67 -2.74
N PRO A 11 -20.41 -1.67 -3.81
CA PRO A 11 -19.56 -2.81 -4.09
C PRO A 11 -18.71 -3.10 -2.84
N PHE A 12 -18.46 -4.38 -2.60
CA PHE A 12 -17.64 -4.85 -1.50
C PHE A 12 -16.25 -4.21 -1.61
N GLY A 13 -15.91 -3.32 -0.67
CA GLY A 13 -14.66 -2.55 -0.68
C GLY A 13 -14.84 -1.22 0.04
N GLY A 14 -14.23 -1.06 1.22
CA GLY A 14 -14.31 0.21 1.95
C GLY A 14 -13.62 1.33 1.17
N ARG A 15 -14.19 2.55 1.17
CA ARG A 15 -13.50 3.73 0.63
C ARG A 15 -12.15 3.90 1.34
N THR A 16 -11.05 4.02 0.58
CA THR A 16 -9.73 4.35 1.12
C THR A 16 -9.79 5.74 1.78
N GLN A 17 -9.36 5.82 3.03
CA GLN A 17 -9.30 7.06 3.79
C GLN A 17 -7.84 7.44 4.02
N VAL A 18 -7.38 8.46 3.29
CA VAL A 18 -6.08 9.09 3.53
C VAL A 18 -6.26 10.21 4.55
N HIS A 19 -5.46 10.19 5.61
CA HIS A 19 -5.53 11.17 6.68
C HIS A 19 -4.17 11.38 7.33
N ARG A 20 -3.90 12.61 7.78
CA ARG A 20 -2.69 12.96 8.51
C ARG A 20 -2.84 12.53 9.97
N ILE A 21 -1.92 11.71 10.47
CA ILE A 21 -1.89 11.24 11.87
C ILE A 21 -1.19 12.28 12.75
N SER A 22 -0.10 12.86 12.26
CA SER A 22 0.68 13.87 12.98
C SER A 22 1.37 14.86 12.03
N GLU A 23 2.12 15.83 12.55
CA GLU A 23 2.89 16.75 11.72
C GLU A 23 3.92 16.06 10.81
N ARG A 24 4.25 14.80 11.06
CA ARG A 24 5.24 14.03 10.28
C ARG A 24 4.73 12.66 9.84
N GLU A 25 3.44 12.37 10.02
CA GLU A 25 2.89 11.06 9.71
C GLU A 25 1.57 11.19 8.96
N ILE A 26 1.45 10.40 7.88
CA ILE A 26 0.23 10.25 7.08
C ILE A 26 -0.13 8.77 6.99
N ALA A 27 -1.42 8.46 6.93
CA ALA A 27 -1.90 7.10 6.83
C ALA A 27 -3.08 6.96 5.85
N ALA A 28 -3.08 5.85 5.12
CA ALA A 28 -4.16 5.36 4.30
C ALA A 28 -4.77 4.12 4.97
N THR A 29 -6.09 4.13 5.17
CA THR A 29 -6.81 3.00 5.76
C THR A 29 -7.93 2.51 4.85
N ARG A 30 -8.04 1.19 4.68
CA ARG A 30 -9.11 0.51 3.96
C ARG A 30 -9.43 -0.85 4.59
N VAL A 31 -10.67 -1.30 4.41
CA VAL A 31 -11.10 -2.66 4.76
C VAL A 31 -11.28 -3.48 3.50
N PHE A 32 -10.65 -4.65 3.46
CA PHE A 32 -10.70 -5.63 2.38
C PHE A 32 -11.53 -6.85 2.80
N ASP A 33 -12.28 -7.42 1.86
CA ASP A 33 -13.10 -8.62 2.07
C ASP A 33 -12.27 -9.91 1.88
N ALA A 34 -11.15 -9.99 2.60
CA ALA A 34 -10.25 -11.13 2.59
C ALA A 34 -9.61 -11.33 3.98
N PRO A 35 -9.23 -12.57 4.34
CA PRO A 35 -8.50 -12.85 5.58
C PRO A 35 -7.10 -12.22 5.54
N ALA A 36 -6.55 -11.88 6.70
CA ALA A 36 -5.30 -11.13 6.81
C ALA A 36 -4.13 -11.89 6.18
N ARG A 37 -4.17 -13.22 6.17
CA ARG A 37 -3.16 -14.05 5.49
C ARG A 37 -3.05 -13.74 4.00
N LEU A 38 -4.17 -13.56 3.29
CA LEU A 38 -4.17 -13.31 1.84
C LEU A 38 -3.78 -11.86 1.55
N VAL A 39 -4.26 -10.93 2.38
CA VAL A 39 -3.86 -9.53 2.26
C VAL A 39 -2.36 -9.40 2.53
N PHE A 40 -1.84 -10.01 3.59
CA PHE A 40 -0.41 -10.04 3.88
C PHE A 40 0.39 -10.68 2.74
N GLU A 41 -0.07 -11.81 2.18
CA GLU A 41 0.58 -12.47 1.05
C GLU A 41 0.66 -11.54 -0.17
N ALA A 42 -0.39 -10.79 -0.48
CA ALA A 42 -0.37 -9.81 -1.56
C ALA A 42 0.64 -8.66 -1.34
N TRP A 43 1.03 -8.39 -0.09
CA TRP A 43 2.08 -7.44 0.26
C TRP A 43 3.49 -8.06 0.32
N ALA A 44 3.58 -9.34 0.67
CA ALA A 44 4.85 -10.03 0.90
C ALA A 44 5.37 -10.80 -0.32
N ASP A 45 4.49 -11.18 -1.24
CA ASP A 45 4.83 -11.88 -2.46
C ASP A 45 5.15 -10.88 -3.59
N PRO A 46 6.36 -10.91 -4.18
CA PRO A 46 6.75 -9.95 -5.20
C PRO A 46 5.93 -10.05 -6.49
N GLU A 47 5.45 -11.25 -6.85
CA GLU A 47 4.63 -11.46 -8.05
C GLU A 47 3.21 -10.91 -7.88
N LEU A 48 2.66 -10.97 -6.67
CA LEU A 48 1.38 -10.35 -6.32
C LEU A 48 1.54 -8.84 -6.16
N PHE A 49 2.55 -8.40 -5.41
CA PHE A 49 2.81 -6.99 -5.12
C PHE A 49 2.93 -6.15 -6.40
N ALA A 50 3.67 -6.67 -7.40
CA ALA A 50 3.86 -6.00 -8.68
C ALA A 50 2.56 -5.75 -9.47
N ARG A 51 1.47 -6.47 -9.17
CA ARG A 51 0.20 -6.37 -9.91
C ARG A 51 -0.68 -5.21 -9.47
N TRP A 52 -0.51 -4.71 -8.25
CA TRP A 52 -1.40 -3.71 -7.66
C TRP A 52 -0.66 -2.48 -7.12
N TRP A 53 0.64 -2.59 -6.81
CA TRP A 53 1.41 -1.51 -6.20
C TRP A 53 1.55 -0.28 -7.09
N VAL A 54 1.66 -0.44 -8.41
CA VAL A 54 1.73 0.70 -9.33
C VAL A 54 0.32 1.06 -9.80
N PRO A 55 -0.16 2.29 -9.56
CA PRO A 55 -1.40 2.78 -10.17
C PRO A 55 -1.39 2.60 -11.69
N LYS A 56 -2.42 1.96 -12.24
CA LYS A 56 -2.59 1.80 -13.70
C LYS A 56 -2.67 3.17 -14.40
N SER A 57 -3.20 4.19 -13.73
CA SER A 57 -3.32 5.56 -14.24
C SER A 57 -1.98 6.23 -14.53
N ILE A 58 -0.91 5.84 -13.81
CA ILE A 58 0.44 6.41 -13.99
C ILE A 58 1.09 5.91 -15.29
N GLY A 59 0.62 4.79 -15.86
CA GLY A 59 1.16 4.24 -17.11
C GLY A 59 2.60 3.72 -16.99
N MET A 60 3.11 3.57 -15.76
CA MET A 60 4.40 2.94 -15.48
C MET A 60 4.21 1.44 -15.22
N SER A 61 5.25 0.66 -15.48
CA SER A 61 5.27 -0.78 -15.18
C SER A 61 6.44 -1.11 -14.28
N LEU A 62 6.21 -2.06 -13.37
CA LEU A 62 7.25 -2.60 -12.51
C LEU A 62 8.13 -3.55 -13.34
N ARG A 63 9.41 -3.20 -13.49
CA ARG A 63 10.41 -3.89 -14.32
C ARG A 63 11.15 -4.96 -13.55
N SER A 64 11.49 -4.66 -12.29
CA SER A 64 12.13 -5.59 -11.37
C SER A 64 11.47 -5.48 -10.00
N CYS A 65 11.15 -6.62 -9.39
CA CYS A 65 10.51 -6.71 -8.08
C CYS A 65 11.32 -7.69 -7.22
N GLU A 66 12.30 -7.17 -6.49
CA GLU A 66 13.09 -7.96 -5.55
C GLU A 66 12.64 -7.63 -4.14
N MET A 67 12.08 -8.62 -3.43
CA MET A 67 11.55 -8.43 -2.08
C MET A 67 11.96 -9.61 -1.21
N ASP A 68 12.87 -9.39 -0.26
CA ASP A 68 13.23 -10.37 0.78
C ASP A 68 12.44 -10.05 2.05
N VAL A 69 11.15 -10.40 2.06
CA VAL A 69 10.17 -9.97 3.09
C VAL A 69 10.35 -10.73 4.41
N ARG A 70 11.43 -10.40 5.10
CA ARG A 70 11.77 -10.87 6.45
C ARG A 70 12.46 -9.75 7.22
N THR A 71 12.41 -9.81 8.55
CA THR A 71 13.16 -8.87 9.38
C THR A 71 14.66 -8.88 9.03
N GLY A 72 15.19 -7.70 8.67
CA GLY A 72 16.56 -7.51 8.20
C GLY A 72 16.79 -7.81 6.71
N GLY A 73 15.76 -8.22 5.97
CA GLY A 73 15.82 -8.34 4.51
C GLY A 73 15.77 -6.99 3.81
N THR A 74 15.98 -7.00 2.50
CA THR A 74 15.98 -5.81 1.64
C THR A 74 14.93 -5.92 0.55
N TYR A 75 14.48 -4.79 0.04
CA TYR A 75 13.67 -4.74 -1.18
C TYR A 75 14.27 -3.77 -2.19
N ARG A 76 13.99 -4.03 -3.46
CA ARG A 76 14.32 -3.17 -4.61
C ARG A 76 13.24 -3.36 -5.68
N LEU A 77 12.52 -2.29 -5.95
CA LEU A 77 11.45 -2.22 -6.93
C LEU A 77 11.87 -1.23 -8.00
N GLU A 78 12.08 -1.68 -9.22
CA GLU A 78 12.43 -0.79 -10.34
C GLU A 78 11.19 -0.62 -11.22
N PHE A 79 10.79 0.62 -11.49
CA PHE A 79 9.62 0.95 -12.28
C PHE A 79 9.97 2.08 -13.26
N GLY A 80 9.33 2.06 -14.42
CA GLY A 80 9.58 3.05 -15.46
C GLY A 80 8.59 2.92 -16.62
N GLN A 81 8.50 3.98 -17.40
CA GLN A 81 7.71 4.00 -18.63
C GLN A 81 8.52 3.44 -19.82
N ASP A 82 9.82 3.76 -19.86
CA ASP A 82 10.77 3.35 -20.89
C ASP A 82 12.14 3.01 -20.24
N ALA A 83 13.03 2.33 -20.97
CA ALA A 83 14.32 1.88 -20.45
C ALA A 83 15.23 3.02 -19.95
N ASP A 84 15.06 4.22 -20.50
CA ASP A 84 15.87 5.40 -20.20
C ASP A 84 15.34 6.22 -19.00
N ASN A 85 14.09 6.01 -18.58
CA ASN A 85 13.45 6.73 -17.45
C ASN A 85 12.91 5.71 -16.44
N THR A 86 13.82 5.21 -15.61
CA THR A 86 13.52 4.29 -14.52
C THR A 86 13.77 4.95 -13.17
N TRP A 87 12.94 4.59 -12.21
CA TRP A 87 13.09 4.91 -10.79
C TRP A 87 13.17 3.60 -10.02
N ALA A 88 13.87 3.63 -8.91
CA ALA A 88 13.89 2.54 -7.96
C ALA A 88 13.17 2.98 -6.67
N PHE A 89 12.56 2.01 -5.98
CA PHE A 89 12.24 2.07 -4.56
C PHE A 89 13.01 0.95 -3.88
N TYR A 90 13.94 1.28 -2.99
CA TYR A 90 14.71 0.31 -2.24
C TYR A 90 14.85 0.72 -0.78
N GLY A 91 15.12 -0.30 0.03
CA GLY A 91 15.35 -0.13 1.46
C GLY A 91 15.38 -1.46 2.19
N LYS A 92 15.12 -1.41 3.49
CA LYS A 92 15.26 -2.57 4.38
C LYS A 92 13.99 -2.80 5.17
N TYR A 93 13.63 -4.07 5.33
CA TYR A 93 12.58 -4.49 6.25
C TYR A 93 13.11 -4.43 7.69
N LEU A 94 12.57 -3.50 8.47
CA LEU A 94 12.90 -3.34 9.89
C LEU A 94 12.20 -4.40 10.75
N GLU A 95 10.96 -4.74 10.39
CA GLU A 95 10.15 -5.70 11.13
C GLU A 95 9.12 -6.34 10.19
N VAL A 96 9.05 -7.67 10.22
CA VAL A 96 8.03 -8.43 9.48
C VAL A 96 7.41 -9.44 10.43
N VAL A 97 6.12 -9.28 10.70
CA VAL A 97 5.34 -10.16 11.58
C VAL A 97 4.14 -10.68 10.78
N PRO A 98 4.25 -11.82 10.11
CA PRO A 98 3.12 -12.40 9.38
C PRO A 98 2.00 -12.89 10.32
N PRO A 99 0.71 -12.70 9.99
CA PRO A 99 0.15 -11.87 8.91
C PRO A 99 -0.28 -10.47 9.40
N ALA A 100 0.40 -9.91 10.40
CA ALA A 100 -0.07 -8.76 11.17
C ALA A 100 0.59 -7.42 10.81
N ARG A 101 1.87 -7.41 10.41
CA ARG A 101 2.63 -6.16 10.26
C ARG A 101 3.87 -6.30 9.36
N ILE A 102 4.16 -5.26 8.58
CA ILE A 102 5.43 -5.10 7.84
C ILE A 102 5.90 -3.65 8.04
N VAL A 103 7.16 -3.45 8.37
CA VAL A 103 7.81 -2.14 8.54
C VAL A 103 9.07 -2.11 7.70
N TRP A 104 9.25 -1.07 6.90
CA TRP A 104 10.43 -0.89 6.07
C TRP A 104 10.89 0.56 5.98
N THR A 105 12.16 0.76 5.63
CA THR A 105 12.74 2.07 5.31
C THR A 105 12.63 2.35 3.83
N ASN A 106 12.43 3.62 3.44
CA ASN A 106 12.66 4.06 2.07
C ASN A 106 14.03 4.76 2.01
N GLU A 107 15.00 4.15 1.35
CA GLU A 107 16.40 4.62 1.31
C GLU A 107 16.72 5.46 0.05
N GLU A 108 15.70 5.84 -0.74
CA GLU A 108 15.84 6.74 -1.90
C GLU A 108 16.33 8.14 -1.52
N GLU A 109 15.99 8.59 -0.31
CA GLU A 109 16.33 9.90 0.22
C GLU A 109 17.16 9.77 1.49
N GLU A 110 18.02 10.75 1.74
CA GLU A 110 18.79 10.82 2.98
C GLU A 110 17.84 11.02 4.17
N ASN A 111 17.64 9.95 4.97
CA ASN A 111 16.60 9.83 6.01
C ASN A 111 15.17 9.77 5.47
N GLY A 112 14.93 8.99 4.41
CA GLY A 112 13.58 8.78 3.87
C GLY A 112 12.56 8.22 4.87
N ALA A 113 11.29 8.25 4.49
CA ALA A 113 10.19 7.87 5.36
C ALA A 113 10.28 6.40 5.80
N ILE A 114 9.82 6.12 7.02
CA ILE A 114 9.59 4.76 7.50
C ILE A 114 8.14 4.41 7.22
N SER A 115 7.95 3.43 6.36
CA SER A 115 6.65 2.91 5.98
C SER A 115 6.27 1.74 6.88
N THR A 116 5.02 1.74 7.33
CA THR A 116 4.44 0.69 8.17
C THR A 116 3.10 0.28 7.58
N VAL A 117 2.89 -1.01 7.39
CA VAL A 117 1.56 -1.56 7.10
C VAL A 117 1.17 -2.51 8.23
N THR A 118 -0.08 -2.39 8.65
CA THR A 118 -0.69 -3.28 9.66
C THR A 118 -1.96 -3.89 9.12
N PHE A 119 -2.20 -5.15 9.49
CA PHE A 119 -3.32 -5.96 9.06
C PHE A 119 -4.08 -6.43 10.29
N VAL A 120 -5.33 -5.99 10.43
CA VAL A 120 -6.20 -6.38 11.55
C VAL A 120 -7.41 -7.11 10.98
N GLU A 121 -7.46 -8.43 11.19
CA GLU A 121 -8.59 -9.25 10.77
C GLU A 121 -9.73 -9.18 11.78
N GLU A 122 -10.94 -8.89 11.30
CA GLU A 122 -12.18 -8.93 12.06
C GLU A 122 -13.31 -9.54 11.22
N GLY A 123 -13.73 -10.76 11.59
CA GLY A 123 -14.86 -11.44 10.94
C GLY A 123 -14.62 -11.76 9.47
N GLY A 124 -13.43 -12.27 9.12
CA GLY A 124 -13.05 -12.65 7.75
C GLY A 124 -12.66 -11.49 6.84
N ARG A 125 -12.71 -10.26 7.36
CA ARG A 125 -12.30 -9.03 6.66
C ARG A 125 -11.06 -8.46 7.31
N THR A 126 -10.23 -7.79 6.53
CA THR A 126 -8.97 -7.24 7.02
C THR A 126 -8.96 -5.73 6.87
N ARG A 127 -8.78 -5.03 7.98
CA ARG A 127 -8.45 -3.60 7.98
C ARG A 127 -6.94 -3.46 7.76
N VAL A 128 -6.58 -2.80 6.68
CA VAL A 128 -5.21 -2.40 6.38
C VAL A 128 -5.05 -0.95 6.75
N THR A 129 -4.02 -0.65 7.53
CA THR A 129 -3.53 0.71 7.76
C THR A 129 -2.10 0.77 7.28
N PHE A 130 -1.88 1.52 6.20
CA PHE A 130 -0.58 1.86 5.66
C PHE A 130 -0.23 3.27 6.12
N SER A 131 0.83 3.44 6.89
CA SER A 131 1.30 4.73 7.37
C SER A 131 2.76 4.97 6.99
N GLU A 132 3.11 6.24 6.85
CA GLU A 132 4.45 6.68 6.53
C GLU A 132 4.85 7.79 7.50
N VAL A 133 5.98 7.57 8.19
CA VAL A 133 6.56 8.51 9.13
C VAL A 133 7.78 9.16 8.48
N TYR A 134 7.66 10.46 8.21
CA TYR A 134 8.68 11.29 7.59
C TYR A 134 9.66 11.84 8.63
N PRO A 135 10.92 12.15 8.24
CA PRO A 135 11.92 12.67 9.17
C PRO A 135 11.51 14.02 9.78
N SER A 136 10.88 14.89 8.98
CA SER A 136 10.45 16.23 9.36
C SER A 136 9.06 16.55 8.83
N LYS A 137 8.48 17.64 9.33
CA LYS A 137 7.19 18.16 8.86
C LYS A 137 7.31 18.64 7.41
N GLU A 138 8.40 19.35 7.12
CA GLU A 138 8.72 19.84 5.78
C GLU A 138 8.79 18.69 4.77
N ALA A 139 9.44 17.57 5.12
CA ALA A 139 9.49 16.40 4.23
C ALA A 139 8.09 15.83 3.92
N LEU A 140 7.19 15.81 4.90
CA LEU A 140 5.80 15.38 4.66
C LEU A 140 5.02 16.41 3.82
N ASP A 141 5.17 17.70 4.11
CA ASP A 141 4.45 18.77 3.39
C ASP A 141 4.99 18.93 1.94
N ASP A 142 6.28 18.67 1.70
CA ASP A 142 6.92 18.62 0.38
C ASP A 142 6.63 17.32 -0.37
N SER A 143 6.27 16.24 0.33
CA SER A 143 5.66 15.04 -0.27
C SER A 143 4.26 15.41 -0.76
N LEU A 144 4.20 16.10 -1.90
CA LEU A 144 2.98 16.47 -2.61
C LEU A 144 2.18 15.19 -2.89
N GLY A 145 1.28 14.86 -1.98
CA GLY A 145 0.40 13.71 -2.11
C GLY A 145 1.05 12.37 -1.86
N GLY A 146 1.88 12.23 -0.81
CA GLY A 146 2.56 10.97 -0.46
C GLY A 146 1.68 9.71 -0.45
N MET A 147 0.34 9.88 -0.35
CA MET A 147 -0.65 8.80 -0.49
C MET A 147 -1.79 9.09 -1.48
N ASP A 148 -1.64 10.03 -2.41
CA ASP A 148 -2.67 10.33 -3.43
C ASP A 148 -2.92 9.15 -4.38
N GLY A 149 -1.92 8.29 -4.58
CA GLY A 149 -2.05 7.01 -5.29
C GLY A 149 -2.71 5.90 -4.46
N ALA A 150 -2.76 6.03 -3.13
CA ALA A 150 -3.23 4.96 -2.24
C ALA A 150 -4.68 4.52 -2.51
N PRO A 151 -5.64 5.40 -2.85
CA PRO A 151 -6.98 4.98 -3.26
C PRO A 151 -6.95 3.99 -4.42
N GLU A 152 -6.25 4.32 -5.51
CA GLU A 152 -6.19 3.47 -6.70
C GLU A 152 -5.39 2.18 -6.45
N GLN A 153 -4.24 2.27 -5.76
CA GLN A 153 -3.46 1.09 -5.36
C GLN A 153 -4.31 0.10 -4.56
N PHE A 154 -5.09 0.62 -3.60
CA PHE A 154 -5.94 -0.21 -2.77
C PHE A 154 -7.16 -0.73 -3.51
N GLU A 155 -7.70 -0.01 -4.51
CA GLU A 155 -8.73 -0.56 -5.39
C GLU A 155 -8.19 -1.73 -6.22
N GLN A 156 -6.98 -1.60 -6.76
CA GLN A 156 -6.34 -2.70 -7.50
C GLN A 156 -6.00 -3.90 -6.62
N LEU A 157 -5.62 -3.67 -5.35
CA LEU A 157 -5.42 -4.74 -4.38
C LEU A 157 -6.73 -5.47 -4.08
N ASP A 158 -7.85 -4.74 -3.98
CA ASP A 158 -9.18 -5.32 -3.78
C ASP A 158 -9.57 -6.22 -4.95
N GLU A 159 -9.39 -5.74 -6.19
CA GLU A 159 -9.59 -6.53 -7.41
C GLU A 159 -8.71 -7.79 -7.41
N LEU A 160 -7.43 -7.66 -7.04
CA LEU A 160 -6.52 -8.81 -6.97
C LEU A 160 -6.97 -9.84 -5.93
N LEU A 161 -7.34 -9.39 -4.73
CA LEU A 161 -7.81 -10.27 -3.66
C LEU A 161 -9.09 -11.01 -4.05
N ALA A 162 -9.99 -10.36 -4.79
CA ALA A 162 -11.18 -11.02 -5.34
C ALA A 162 -10.82 -12.16 -6.30
N THR A 163 -9.69 -12.10 -7.01
CA THR A 163 -9.21 -13.21 -7.86
C THR A 163 -8.53 -14.34 -7.08
N LEU A 164 -7.97 -14.06 -5.90
CA LEU A 164 -7.30 -15.04 -5.04
C LEU A 164 -8.27 -15.77 -4.10
N GLY A 165 -9.41 -15.14 -3.79
CA GLY A 165 -10.45 -15.71 -2.94
C GLY A 165 -11.58 -16.44 -3.67
N ALA A 166 -11.60 -16.43 -5.01
CA ALA A 166 -12.61 -17.06 -5.86
C ALA A 166 -12.40 -18.57 -6.06
#